data_AF-A0A376L6A6-F1
#
_entry.id   AF-A0A376L6A6-F1
#
_cell.length_a   1.000
_cell.length_b   1.000
_cell.length_c   1.000
_cell.angle_alpha   90.00
_cell.angle_beta   90.00
_cell.angle_gamma   90.00
#
_symmetry.space_group_name_H-M   'P 1'
#
loop_
_entity.id
_entity.type
_entity.pdbx_description
1 polymer ?
#
loop_
_entity_poly.entity_id
_entity_poly.type
_entity_poly.pdbx_seq_one_letter_code
_entity_poly.pdbx_strand_id
1 'polypeptide(L)'
;MNYRGLINMLIFCGCVGQSGGGWAHYVGQEKLRPQTGWQPLAFALDWQRPARHMNSTSYFYNHSSQWRYETVTAEELLSPMADKSRYTGHLIDFNVRAERMGWLPSAPQLGTNPLTIAREGRKSRDESGGLYGEIPERGFYPFRCGTAGKR
;
A
#
# COMPACT_ATOMS: atom_id res chain seq x y z
N MET A 1 18.37 2.93 -10.29
CA MET A 1 18.85 2.91 -11.69
C MET A 1 19.68 1.68 -12.03
N ASN A 2 20.58 1.22 -11.14
CA ASN A 2 21.46 0.06 -11.33
C ASN A 2 20.79 -1.16 -12.00
N TYR A 3 19.65 -1.62 -11.45
CA TYR A 3 18.98 -2.82 -11.97
C TYR A 3 18.47 -2.63 -13.40
N ARG A 4 17.84 -1.49 -13.70
CA ARG A 4 17.34 -1.18 -15.05
C ARG A 4 18.48 -1.10 -16.09
N GLY A 5 19.67 -0.66 -15.69
CA GLY A 5 20.86 -0.69 -16.56
C GLY A 5 21.23 -2.11 -16.99
N LEU A 6 21.41 -3.00 -16.02
CA LEU A 6 21.74 -4.41 -16.28
C LEU A 6 20.62 -5.12 -17.06
N ILE A 7 19.36 -4.88 -16.68
CA ILE A 7 18.20 -5.47 -17.37
C ILE A 7 18.13 -5.00 -18.82
N ASN A 8 18.35 -3.71 -19.11
CA ASN A 8 18.36 -3.20 -20.48
C ASN A 8 19.44 -3.88 -21.33
N MET A 9 20.66 -4.08 -20.79
CA MET A 9 21.72 -4.81 -21.51
C MET A 9 21.27 -6.23 -21.88
N LEU A 10 20.66 -6.94 -20.94
CA LEU A 10 20.19 -8.32 -21.15
C LEU A 10 19.03 -8.38 -22.14
N ILE A 11 18.13 -7.39 -22.12
CA ILE A 11 17.04 -7.27 -23.10
C ILE A 11 17.59 -7.00 -24.50
N PHE A 12 18.54 -6.07 -24.65
CA PHE A 12 19.15 -5.74 -25.95
C PHE A 12 19.94 -6.89 -26.55
N CYS A 13 20.48 -7.79 -25.72
CA CYS A 13 21.14 -9.01 -26.16
C CYS A 13 20.20 -10.24 -26.25
N GLY A 14 18.89 -10.08 -26.04
CA GLY A 14 17.92 -11.18 -26.12
C GLY A 14 18.16 -12.30 -25.08
N CYS A 15 18.83 -12.01 -23.97
CA CYS A 15 19.23 -13.02 -23.00
C CYS A 15 18.09 -13.44 -22.06
N VAL A 16 17.08 -12.58 -21.86
CA VAL A 16 15.98 -12.83 -20.92
C VAL A 16 15.06 -13.92 -21.49
N GLY A 17 14.92 -15.03 -20.75
CA GLY A 17 14.06 -16.17 -21.14
C GLY A 17 14.78 -17.28 -21.91
N GLN A 18 16.09 -17.16 -22.17
CA GLN A 18 16.91 -18.20 -22.80
C GLN A 18 17.75 -18.95 -21.76
N SER A 19 17.86 -20.28 -21.91
CA SER A 19 18.70 -21.10 -21.02
C SER A 19 20.16 -20.64 -21.10
N GLY A 20 20.80 -20.45 -19.94
CA GLY A 20 22.17 -19.93 -19.86
C GLY A 20 22.30 -18.40 -19.93
N GLY A 21 21.20 -17.66 -20.07
CA GLY A 21 21.19 -16.19 -20.10
C GLY A 21 20.13 -15.55 -19.19
N GLY A 22 20.22 -14.24 -19.01
CA GLY A 22 19.18 -13.43 -18.37
C GLY A 22 19.60 -12.81 -17.04
N TRP A 23 18.61 -12.25 -16.34
CA TRP A 23 18.82 -11.55 -15.08
C TRP A 23 18.76 -12.52 -13.90
N ALA A 24 19.92 -12.78 -13.29
CA ALA A 24 20.07 -13.73 -12.21
C ALA A 24 20.24 -13.00 -10.86
N HIS A 25 19.12 -12.66 -10.24
CA HIS A 25 19.10 -11.92 -8.97
C HIS A 25 18.95 -12.84 -7.77
N TYR A 26 19.87 -12.70 -6.83
CA TYR A 26 19.94 -13.50 -5.61
C TYR A 26 20.13 -12.58 -4.40
N VAL A 27 19.20 -12.65 -3.45
CA VAL A 27 19.25 -11.90 -2.17
C VAL A 27 18.81 -12.84 -1.05
N GLY A 28 17.56 -12.76 -0.60
CA GLY A 28 16.99 -13.65 0.42
C GLY A 28 16.38 -14.91 -0.19
N GLN A 29 15.96 -15.83 0.68
CA GLN A 29 15.27 -17.06 0.29
C GLN A 29 13.77 -16.80 0.05
N GLU A 30 13.44 -16.00 -0.96
CA GLU A 30 12.05 -15.63 -1.26
C GLU A 30 11.24 -16.75 -1.91
N LYS A 31 11.91 -17.63 -2.68
CA LYS A 31 11.24 -18.60 -3.55
C LYS A 31 10.65 -19.77 -2.77
N LEU A 32 9.47 -19.57 -2.20
CA LEU A 32 8.63 -20.63 -1.67
C LEU A 32 7.99 -21.40 -2.83
N ARG A 33 8.56 -22.57 -3.15
CA ARG A 33 8.17 -23.35 -4.35
C ARG A 33 6.67 -23.73 -4.39
N PRO A 34 6.07 -24.30 -3.33
CA PRO A 34 4.65 -24.68 -3.35
C PRO A 34 3.72 -23.50 -2.98
N GLN A 35 3.88 -22.36 -3.68
CA GLN A 35 3.24 -21.09 -3.33
C GLN A 35 1.71 -21.20 -3.13
N THR A 36 0.99 -21.76 -4.10
CA THR A 36 -0.49 -21.82 -4.08
C THR A 36 -1.05 -22.85 -3.10
N GLY A 37 -0.24 -23.84 -2.69
CA GLY A 37 -0.60 -24.76 -1.61
C GLY A 37 -0.36 -24.15 -0.23
N TRP A 38 0.69 -23.34 -0.09
CA TRP A 38 1.06 -22.70 1.18
C TRP A 38 0.22 -21.44 1.48
N GLN A 39 -0.08 -20.60 0.50
CA GLN A 39 -0.83 -19.36 0.70
C GLN A 39 -2.18 -19.54 1.42
N PRO A 40 -3.07 -20.48 1.02
CA PRO A 40 -4.34 -20.66 1.72
C PRO A 40 -4.13 -21.12 3.16
N LEU A 41 -3.16 -21.98 3.42
CA LEU A 41 -2.80 -22.43 4.76
C LEU A 41 -2.27 -21.26 5.63
N ALA A 42 -1.31 -20.49 5.10
CA ALA A 42 -0.64 -19.43 5.86
C ALA A 42 -1.55 -18.26 6.23
N PHE A 43 -2.55 -17.97 5.39
CA PHE A 43 -3.44 -16.82 5.55
C PHE A 43 -4.90 -17.21 5.77
N ALA A 44 -5.17 -18.49 6.10
CA ALA A 44 -6.49 -19.06 6.35
C ALA A 44 -7.52 -18.78 5.23
N LEU A 45 -7.07 -18.79 3.97
CA LEU A 45 -7.90 -18.44 2.81
C LEU A 45 -8.88 -19.55 2.42
N ASP A 46 -8.72 -20.73 2.98
CA ASP A 46 -9.68 -21.83 2.96
C ASP A 46 -10.91 -21.55 3.84
N TRP A 47 -10.77 -20.69 4.87
CA TRP A 47 -11.87 -20.29 5.77
C TRP A 47 -12.46 -18.93 5.44
N GLN A 48 -11.62 -17.91 5.21
CA GLN A 48 -12.04 -16.52 5.07
C GLN A 48 -11.18 -15.77 4.06
N ARG A 49 -11.80 -14.89 3.26
CA ARG A 49 -11.10 -14.09 2.25
C ARG A 49 -11.66 -12.66 2.22
N PRO A 50 -10.83 -11.61 2.06
CA PRO A 50 -9.36 -11.61 2.00
C PRO A 50 -8.67 -11.53 3.38
N ALA A 51 -7.38 -11.88 3.44
CA ALA A 51 -6.52 -11.59 4.59
C ALA A 51 -6.04 -10.11 4.59
N ARG A 52 -5.39 -9.66 5.67
CA ARG A 52 -4.86 -8.29 5.82
C ARG A 52 -3.34 -8.27 5.68
N HIS A 53 -2.86 -8.18 4.44
CA HIS A 53 -1.44 -7.94 4.16
C HIS A 53 -1.07 -6.47 4.34
N MET A 54 0.19 -6.21 4.72
CA MET A 54 0.75 -4.88 4.88
C MET A 54 2.21 -4.84 4.38
N ASN A 55 2.60 -3.76 3.71
CA ASN A 55 3.99 -3.55 3.33
C ASN A 55 4.77 -2.91 4.50
N SER A 56 5.76 -3.65 5.02
CA SER A 56 6.41 -3.30 6.29
C SER A 56 7.20 -2.00 6.26
N THR A 57 7.75 -1.57 5.12
CA THR A 57 8.50 -0.31 5.02
C THR A 57 7.62 0.89 5.41
N SER A 58 6.44 1.01 4.81
CA SER A 58 5.48 2.07 5.17
C SER A 58 4.98 1.92 6.60
N TYR A 59 4.72 0.67 7.04
CA TYR A 59 4.26 0.39 8.40
C TYR A 59 5.25 0.88 9.46
N PHE A 60 6.52 0.47 9.36
CA PHE A 60 7.52 0.88 10.34
C PHE A 60 7.89 2.35 10.20
N TYR A 61 7.98 2.90 8.99
CA TYR A 61 8.23 4.32 8.78
C TYR A 61 7.21 5.18 9.54
N ASN A 62 5.93 4.78 9.53
CA ASN A 62 4.87 5.42 10.31
C ASN A 62 4.95 5.09 11.82
N HIS A 63 4.87 3.81 12.21
CA HIS A 63 4.66 3.41 13.62
C HIS A 63 5.90 3.52 14.50
N SER A 64 7.11 3.46 13.93
CA SER A 64 8.33 3.83 14.65
C SER A 64 8.62 5.33 14.57
N SER A 65 7.73 6.10 13.94
CA SER A 65 7.81 7.55 13.79
C SER A 65 9.11 8.05 13.14
N GLN A 66 9.75 7.23 12.31
CA GLN A 66 10.97 7.62 11.59
C GLN A 66 10.73 8.82 10.68
N TRP A 67 9.51 8.97 10.13
CA TRP A 67 9.12 10.14 9.35
C TRP A 67 9.30 11.47 10.10
N ARG A 68 9.27 11.49 11.44
CA ARG A 68 9.49 12.71 12.23
C ARG A 68 10.92 13.26 12.11
N TYR A 69 11.85 12.43 11.63
CA TYR A 69 13.27 12.73 11.49
C TYR A 69 13.69 12.78 10.02
N GLU A 70 12.74 12.88 9.11
CA GLU A 70 13.02 12.84 7.67
C GLU A 70 13.83 14.06 7.24
N THR A 71 14.84 13.80 6.42
CA THR A 71 15.71 14.82 5.84
C THR A 71 15.58 14.88 4.33
N VAL A 72 15.08 13.80 3.70
CA VAL A 72 14.90 13.72 2.25
C VAL A 72 13.53 14.29 1.88
N THR A 73 13.51 15.18 0.89
CA THR A 73 12.25 15.80 0.42
C THR A 73 11.76 15.17 -0.87
N ALA A 74 10.45 15.20 -1.13
CA ALA A 74 9.96 14.80 -2.44
C ALA A 74 10.46 15.74 -3.55
N GLU A 75 10.62 17.03 -3.24
CA GLU A 75 10.98 18.07 -4.20
C GLU A 75 12.37 17.84 -4.83
N GLU A 76 13.37 17.43 -4.04
CA GLU A 76 14.72 17.18 -4.55
C GLU A 76 14.84 15.91 -5.40
N LEU A 77 13.82 15.03 -5.34
CA LEU A 77 13.74 13.81 -6.14
C LEU A 77 13.00 14.02 -7.47
N LEU A 78 12.35 15.17 -7.66
CA LEU A 78 11.60 15.46 -8.87
C LEU A 78 12.51 15.68 -10.08
N SER A 79 12.00 15.30 -11.25
CA SER A 79 12.61 15.71 -12.52
C SER A 79 12.62 17.25 -12.63
N PRO A 80 13.66 17.85 -13.23
CA PRO A 80 13.68 19.29 -13.49
C PRO A 80 12.54 19.77 -14.40
N MET A 81 11.86 18.86 -15.11
CA MET A 81 10.72 19.18 -15.98
C MET A 81 9.36 19.01 -15.28
N ALA A 82 9.34 18.55 -14.04
CA ALA A 82 8.09 18.35 -13.30
C ALA A 82 7.57 19.68 -12.72
N ASP A 83 6.26 19.87 -12.75
CA ASP A 83 5.60 20.95 -12.00
C ASP A 83 5.62 20.63 -10.50
N LYS A 84 6.54 21.26 -9.77
CA LYS A 84 6.74 21.07 -8.33
C LYS A 84 5.49 21.36 -7.50
N SER A 85 4.63 22.28 -7.95
CA SER A 85 3.44 22.68 -7.20
C SER A 85 2.43 21.54 -6.99
N ARG A 86 2.48 20.53 -7.87
CA ARG A 86 1.60 19.35 -7.81
C ARG A 86 2.08 18.27 -6.83
N TYR A 87 3.32 18.34 -6.39
CA TYR A 87 3.99 17.30 -5.62
C TYR A 87 4.52 17.85 -4.28
N THR A 88 3.67 18.57 -3.57
CA THR A 88 3.97 19.14 -2.24
C THR A 88 3.63 18.16 -1.11
N GLY A 89 4.26 18.38 0.05
CA GLY A 89 4.06 17.57 1.26
C GLY A 89 5.26 16.68 1.58
N HIS A 90 5.20 16.04 2.74
CA HIS A 90 6.23 15.14 3.24
C HIS A 90 6.16 13.78 2.52
N LEU A 91 7.24 12.99 2.50
CA LEU A 91 7.22 11.62 1.96
C LEU A 91 6.10 10.74 2.54
N ILE A 92 5.72 10.93 3.81
CA ILE A 92 4.60 10.20 4.43
C ILE A 92 3.24 10.62 3.82
N ASP A 93 3.08 11.86 3.38
CA ASP A 93 1.84 12.34 2.76
C ASP A 93 1.60 11.65 1.41
N PHE A 94 2.66 11.35 0.66
CA PHE A 94 2.56 10.58 -0.58
C PHE A 94 2.10 9.15 -0.29
N ASN A 95 2.59 8.55 0.79
CA ASN A 95 2.16 7.21 1.22
C ASN A 95 0.69 7.21 1.66
N VAL A 96 0.24 8.23 2.42
CA VAL A 96 -1.19 8.40 2.80
C VAL A 96 -2.08 8.60 1.56
N ARG A 97 -1.63 9.38 0.56
CA ARG A 97 -2.34 9.57 -0.71
C ARG A 97 -2.43 8.25 -1.48
N ALA A 98 -1.37 7.45 -1.52
CA ALA A 98 -1.35 6.14 -2.17
C ALA A 98 -2.30 5.15 -1.49
N GLU A 99 -2.32 5.11 -0.15
CA GLU A 99 -3.23 4.27 0.65
C GLU A 99 -4.70 4.56 0.34
N ARG A 100 -5.12 5.83 0.40
CA ARG A 100 -6.53 6.20 0.15
C ARG A 100 -6.99 5.99 -1.30
N MET A 101 -6.04 5.91 -2.25
CA MET A 101 -6.31 5.60 -3.65
C MET A 101 -6.24 4.10 -3.96
N GLY A 102 -6.04 3.25 -2.94
CA GLY A 102 -5.96 1.79 -3.10
C GLY A 102 -4.66 1.30 -3.76
N TRP A 103 -3.63 2.14 -3.84
CA TRP A 103 -2.33 1.75 -4.40
C TRP A 103 -1.49 0.94 -3.41
N LEU A 104 -1.64 1.21 -2.11
CA LEU A 104 -0.95 0.52 -1.01
C LEU A 104 -1.94 0.09 0.08
N PRO A 105 -1.66 -1.00 0.82
CA PRO A 105 -2.44 -1.38 1.98
C PRO A 105 -2.18 -0.41 3.17
N SER A 106 -3.09 -0.42 4.14
CA SER A 106 -2.97 0.34 5.39
C SER A 106 -3.04 -0.59 6.60
N ALA A 107 -2.26 -0.31 7.65
CA ALA A 107 -2.39 -0.99 8.94
C ALA A 107 -1.98 -0.05 10.10
N PRO A 108 -2.89 0.24 11.06
CA PRO A 108 -4.32 -0.04 11.00
C PRO A 108 -5.02 0.67 9.82
N GLN A 109 -6.10 0.09 9.31
CA GLN A 109 -6.80 0.60 8.11
C GLN A 109 -7.60 1.86 8.42
N LEU A 110 -8.54 1.76 9.35
CA LEU A 110 -9.50 2.81 9.70
C LEU A 110 -9.20 3.37 11.09
N GLY A 111 -9.59 4.63 11.31
CA GLY A 111 -9.54 5.29 12.62
C GLY A 111 -10.57 4.76 13.63
N THR A 112 -11.37 3.77 13.26
CA THR A 112 -12.36 3.10 14.12
C THR A 112 -12.12 1.59 14.16
N ASN A 113 -12.79 0.90 15.09
CA ASN A 113 -12.82 -0.55 15.10
C ASN A 113 -13.65 -1.09 13.92
N PRO A 114 -13.07 -1.82 12.96
CA PRO A 114 -13.79 -2.27 11.77
C PRO A 114 -14.94 -3.25 12.08
N LEU A 115 -14.96 -3.87 13.26
CA LEU A 115 -16.03 -4.81 13.66
C LEU A 115 -17.33 -4.09 14.05
N THR A 116 -17.29 -2.78 14.35
CA THR A 116 -18.49 -2.02 14.75
C THR A 116 -19.23 -1.42 13.57
N ILE A 117 -18.55 -1.26 12.42
CA ILE A 117 -19.06 -0.57 11.22
C ILE A 117 -20.37 -1.20 10.71
N ALA A 118 -20.44 -2.52 10.60
CA ALA A 118 -21.64 -3.19 10.11
C ALA A 118 -22.85 -3.00 11.04
N ARG A 119 -22.62 -2.88 12.36
CA ARG A 119 -23.69 -2.61 13.33
C ARG A 119 -24.14 -1.16 13.26
N GLU A 120 -23.19 -0.22 13.16
CA GLU A 120 -23.48 1.21 13.00
C GLU A 120 -24.24 1.48 11.69
N GLY A 121 -23.82 0.87 10.58
CA GLY A 121 -24.49 0.98 9.29
C GLY A 121 -25.90 0.37 9.26
N ARG A 122 -26.18 -0.66 10.07
CA ARG A 122 -27.55 -1.19 10.23
C ARG A 122 -28.46 -0.21 10.94
N LYS A 123 -28.00 0.39 12.05
CA LYS A 123 -28.79 1.39 12.80
C LYS A 123 -29.16 2.59 11.94
N SER A 124 -28.20 3.12 11.17
CA SER A 124 -28.46 4.26 10.27
C SER A 124 -29.44 3.93 9.13
N ARG A 125 -29.51 2.65 8.72
CA ARG A 125 -30.45 2.19 7.68
C ARG A 125 -31.89 2.12 8.21
N ASP A 126 -32.07 1.66 9.45
CA ASP A 126 -33.39 1.57 10.09
C ASP A 126 -33.96 2.96 10.40
N GLU A 127 -33.11 3.96 10.68
CA GLU A 127 -33.51 5.36 10.90
C GLU A 127 -33.89 6.12 9.62
N SER A 128 -33.43 5.69 8.44
CA SER A 128 -33.59 6.41 7.17
C SER A 128 -34.66 5.86 6.22
N GLY A 129 -35.32 4.74 6.53
CA GLY A 129 -36.50 4.23 5.82
C GLY A 129 -36.33 3.83 4.33
N GLY A 130 -35.10 3.86 3.78
CA GLY A 130 -34.83 3.62 2.37
C GLY A 130 -34.39 2.19 2.02
N LEU A 131 -34.97 1.64 0.95
CA LEU A 131 -34.74 0.26 0.45
C LEU A 131 -33.40 0.06 -0.28
N TYR A 132 -32.63 1.12 -0.51
CA TYR A 132 -31.24 1.06 -0.98
C TYR A 132 -30.35 1.79 0.03
N GLY A 133 -29.58 1.03 0.80
CA GLY A 133 -28.62 1.60 1.75
C GLY A 133 -27.40 2.10 0.98
N GLU A 134 -27.44 3.35 0.51
CA GLU A 134 -26.19 4.08 0.30
C GLU A 134 -25.49 4.16 1.66
N ILE A 135 -24.35 3.47 1.77
CA ILE A 135 -23.37 3.81 2.80
C ILE A 135 -23.02 5.27 2.50
N PRO A 136 -23.32 6.24 3.38
CA PRO A 136 -23.23 7.65 3.02
C PRO A 136 -21.84 7.97 2.48
N GLU A 137 -21.75 8.48 1.24
CA GLU A 137 -20.48 8.84 0.56
C GLU A 137 -19.70 9.99 1.25
N ARG A 138 -20.11 10.41 2.45
CA ARG A 138 -19.49 11.49 3.20
C ARG A 138 -18.59 10.95 4.31
N GLY A 139 -17.32 10.70 3.98
CA GLY A 139 -16.19 10.79 4.93
C GLY A 139 -16.19 9.83 6.12
N PHE A 140 -16.78 8.64 5.99
CA PHE A 140 -16.93 7.73 7.13
C PHE A 140 -15.63 6.98 7.45
N TYR A 141 -15.04 7.40 8.59
CA TYR A 141 -13.79 6.98 9.23
C TYR A 141 -12.51 7.42 8.50
N PRO A 142 -11.73 8.34 9.09
CA PRO A 142 -10.44 8.70 8.52
C PRO A 142 -9.55 7.46 8.44
N PHE A 143 -8.78 7.32 7.35
CA PHE A 143 -7.66 6.39 7.33
C PHE A 143 -6.78 6.66 8.55
N ARG A 144 -6.40 5.62 9.30
CA ARG A 144 -5.63 5.85 10.54
C ARG A 144 -4.22 6.38 10.26
N CYS A 145 -3.68 6.11 9.08
CA CYS A 145 -2.46 6.74 8.59
C CYS A 145 -2.60 8.27 8.40
N GLY A 146 -3.82 8.79 8.35
CA GLY A 146 -4.15 10.17 7.97
C GLY A 146 -4.11 11.24 9.06
N THR A 147 -3.53 11.01 10.25
CA THR A 147 -3.41 12.07 11.28
C THR A 147 -2.13 12.92 11.17
N ALA A 148 -1.40 12.88 10.07
CA ALA A 148 -0.25 13.77 9.82
C ALA A 148 -0.65 15.21 9.44
N GLY A 149 -1.86 15.67 9.81
CA GLY A 149 -2.38 16.99 9.46
C GLY A 149 -3.14 17.65 10.61
N LYS A 150 -2.38 18.21 11.56
CA LYS A 150 -2.66 19.44 12.35
C LYS A 150 -1.55 19.62 13.40
N ARG A 151 -0.44 20.22 12.96
CA ARG A 151 0.22 21.30 13.69
C ARG A 151 0.34 22.47 12.73
#